data_AF-A0A357D0W3-F1
#
_entry.id   AF-A0A357D0W3-F1
#
_cell.length_a   1.000
_cell.length_b   1.000
_cell.length_c   1.000
_cell.angle_alpha   90.00
_cell.angle_beta   90.00
_cell.angle_gamma   90.00
#
_symmetry.space_group_name_H-M   'P 1'
#
loop_
_entity.id
_entity.type
_entity.pdbx_description
1 polymer ?
#
loop_
_entity_poly.entity_id
_entity_poly.type
_entity_poly.pdbx_seq_one_letter_code
_entity_poly.pdbx_strand_id
1 'polypeptide(L)'
;MRQLSPLDLTGKTAVLCMKGIEAGTGRRLTQVFEEYKPQTPVAVWVGPGHVQDFTRGIPNCMVIDSKSMEVKKYLVDAFSSGLIRFYYGSDLLGNEVGAASKNV
;
A
#
# COMPACT_ATOMS: atom_id res chain seq x y z
N MET A 1 10.11 10.28 -4.18
CA MET A 1 8.84 10.99 -4.44
C MET A 1 8.98 12.31 -5.22
N ARG A 2 10.10 13.04 -5.18
CA ARG A 2 10.28 14.33 -5.91
C ARG A 2 9.93 14.31 -7.41
N GLN A 3 10.21 13.20 -8.10
CA GLN A 3 9.86 13.03 -9.52
C GLN A 3 8.34 12.93 -9.77
N LEU A 4 7.54 12.65 -8.74
CA LEU A 4 6.07 12.63 -8.84
C LEU A 4 5.47 14.04 -8.75
N SER A 5 6.16 15.01 -8.15
CA SER A 5 5.67 16.38 -7.99
C SER A 5 5.08 16.99 -9.27
N PRO A 6 5.73 16.91 -10.45
CA PRO A 6 5.18 17.50 -11.67
C PRO A 6 4.02 16.72 -12.30
N LEU A 7 3.74 15.48 -11.87
CA LEU A 7 2.71 14.64 -12.51
C LEU A 7 1.30 15.03 -12.03
N ASP A 8 0.36 15.20 -12.94
CA ASP A 8 -1.06 15.33 -12.59
C ASP A 8 -1.64 13.95 -12.26
N LEU A 9 -2.12 13.80 -11.03
CA LEU A 9 -2.74 12.58 -10.51
C LEU A 9 -4.22 12.80 -10.14
N THR A 10 -4.84 13.86 -10.66
CA THR A 10 -6.26 14.13 -10.47
C THR A 10 -7.10 12.92 -10.88
N GLY A 11 -8.02 12.50 -10.00
CA GLY A 11 -8.89 11.34 -10.22
C GLY A 11 -8.19 9.98 -10.14
N LYS A 12 -6.91 9.93 -9.75
CA LYS A 12 -6.16 8.67 -9.56
C LYS A 12 -6.03 8.32 -8.09
N THR A 13 -5.86 7.03 -7.82
CA THR A 13 -5.53 6.48 -6.51
C THR A 13 -4.13 5.89 -6.57
N ALA A 14 -3.27 6.21 -5.59
CA ALA A 14 -1.95 5.64 -5.46
C ALA A 14 -1.97 4.44 -4.52
N VAL A 15 -1.24 3.38 -4.88
CA VAL A 15 -1.06 2.19 -4.05
C VAL A 15 0.43 1.95 -3.84
N LEU A 16 0.85 1.97 -2.57
CA LEU A 16 2.22 1.74 -2.17
C LEU A 16 2.40 0.26 -1.87
N CYS A 17 3.11 -0.45 -2.75
CA CYS A 17 3.44 -1.88 -2.59
C CYS A 17 4.84 -2.11 -1.97
N MET A 18 5.45 -1.04 -1.48
CA MET A 18 6.78 -1.04 -0.85
C MET A 18 6.65 -1.06 0.67
N LYS A 19 7.69 -1.56 1.35
CA LYS A 19 7.78 -1.66 2.80
C LYS A 19 8.99 -0.86 3.26
N GLY A 20 8.87 -0.14 4.36
CA GLY A 20 9.99 0.60 4.94
C GLY A 20 9.59 1.91 5.61
N ILE A 21 10.60 2.55 6.18
CA ILE A 21 10.52 3.86 6.85
C ILE A 21 11.64 4.72 6.26
N GLU A 22 11.39 6.01 6.04
CA GLU A 22 12.42 6.93 5.58
C GLU A 22 13.48 7.15 6.67
N ALA A 23 14.71 6.72 6.41
CA ALA A 23 15.78 6.65 7.42
C ALA A 23 16.12 8.00 8.08
N GLY A 24 16.03 9.11 7.33
CA GLY A 24 16.39 10.43 7.84
C GLY A 24 15.32 11.08 8.72
N THR A 25 14.04 10.78 8.47
CA THR A 25 12.91 11.47 9.12
C THR A 25 12.07 10.56 10.01
N GLY A 26 12.24 9.24 9.90
CA GLY A 26 11.38 8.27 10.54
C GLY A 26 9.96 8.20 9.96
N ARG A 27 9.69 8.87 8.82
CA ARG A 27 8.35 8.93 8.23
C ARG A 27 7.99 7.63 7.51
N ARG A 28 6.72 7.26 7.65
CA ARG A 28 6.11 6.15 6.89
C ARG A 28 5.91 6.55 5.43
N LEU A 29 5.80 5.57 4.55
CA LEU A 29 5.70 5.81 3.11
C LEU A 29 4.45 6.59 2.72
N THR A 30 3.31 6.35 3.39
CA THR A 30 2.10 7.16 3.19
C THR A 30 2.32 8.63 3.55
N GLN A 31 3.00 8.92 4.65
CA GLN A 31 3.31 10.29 5.07
C GLN A 31 4.22 10.97 4.05
N VAL A 32 5.27 10.27 3.60
CA VAL A 32 6.16 10.78 2.55
C VAL A 32 5.39 11.02 1.26
N PHE A 33 4.46 10.15 0.87
CA PHE A 33 3.65 10.36 -0.34
C PHE A 33 2.74 11.59 -0.22
N GLU A 34 2.05 11.74 0.90
CA GLU A 34 1.12 12.84 1.18
C GLU A 34 1.81 14.22 1.20
N GLU A 35 3.10 14.29 1.53
CA GLU A 35 3.88 15.54 1.41
C GLU A 35 3.98 16.06 -0.03
N TYR A 36 4.02 15.16 -1.01
CA TYR A 36 4.14 15.54 -2.42
C TYR A 36 2.79 15.55 -3.15
N LYS A 37 1.81 14.75 -2.69
CA LYS A 37 0.50 14.57 -3.32
C LYS A 37 -0.62 14.50 -2.29
N PRO A 38 -0.87 15.58 -1.52
CA PRO A 38 -1.83 15.56 -0.41
C PRO A 38 -3.28 15.35 -0.85
N GLN A 39 -3.61 15.65 -2.10
CA GLN A 39 -4.95 15.49 -2.67
C GLN A 39 -5.17 14.14 -3.36
N THR A 40 -4.11 13.34 -3.54
CA THR A 40 -4.22 12.04 -4.19
C THR A 40 -4.47 10.98 -3.12
N PRO A 41 -5.59 10.25 -3.17
CA PRO A 41 -5.85 9.16 -2.24
C PRO A 41 -4.74 8.12 -2.32
N VAL A 42 -4.24 7.69 -1.16
CA VAL A 42 -3.16 6.71 -1.04
C VAL A 42 -3.58 5.52 -0.20
N ALA A 43 -3.17 4.33 -0.62
CA ALA A 43 -3.32 3.09 0.11
C ALA A 43 -1.98 2.34 0.18
N VAL A 44 -1.88 1.42 1.12
CA VAL A 44 -0.77 0.46 1.21
C VAL A 44 -1.28 -0.93 0.86
N TRP A 45 -0.47 -1.68 0.13
CA TRP A 45 -0.63 -3.10 -0.08
C TRP A 45 0.50 -3.80 0.66
N VAL A 46 0.16 -4.52 1.73
CA VAL A 46 1.14 -5.24 2.55
C VAL A 46 0.70 -6.66 2.81
N GLY A 47 1.64 -7.59 2.84
CA GLY A 47 1.38 -8.96 3.25
C GLY A 47 2.55 -9.89 3.01
N PRO A 48 2.44 -11.15 3.46
CA PRO A 48 3.37 -12.20 3.11
C PRO A 48 3.08 -12.63 1.67
N GLY A 49 3.94 -12.30 0.73
CA GLY A 49 3.82 -12.84 -0.62
C GLY A 49 5.13 -12.74 -1.36
N HIS A 50 5.60 -13.88 -1.79
CA HIS A 50 6.74 -14.00 -2.66
C HIS A 50 6.19 -14.06 -4.09
N VAL A 51 6.79 -13.28 -5.00
CA VAL A 51 6.34 -13.21 -6.40
C VAL A 51 6.32 -14.62 -7.03
N GLN A 52 7.24 -15.48 -6.61
CA GLN A 52 7.35 -16.87 -7.05
C GLN A 52 6.08 -17.69 -6.77
N ASP A 53 5.41 -17.47 -5.63
CA ASP A 53 4.19 -18.21 -5.28
C ASP A 53 3.05 -17.83 -6.24
N PHE A 54 2.93 -16.54 -6.56
CA PHE A 54 1.95 -16.05 -7.52
C PHE A 54 2.20 -16.59 -8.93
N THR A 55 3.47 -16.63 -9.37
CA THR A 55 3.80 -17.24 -10.68
C THR A 55 3.53 -18.74 -10.75
N ARG A 56 3.43 -19.42 -9.61
CA ARG A 56 3.10 -20.85 -9.50
C ARG A 56 1.61 -21.11 -9.28
N GLY A 57 0.77 -20.07 -9.29
CA GLY A 57 -0.67 -20.19 -9.05
C GLY A 57 -1.03 -20.51 -7.59
N ILE A 58 -0.12 -20.29 -6.64
CA ILE A 58 -0.36 -20.55 -5.22
C ILE A 58 -1.08 -19.34 -4.62
N PRO A 59 -2.33 -19.49 -4.13
CA PRO A 59 -3.07 -18.36 -3.57
C PRO A 59 -2.44 -17.82 -2.29
N ASN A 60 -2.56 -16.50 -2.07
CA ASN A 60 -2.08 -15.87 -0.84
C ASN A 60 -3.02 -14.76 -0.34
N CYS A 61 -2.85 -14.39 0.92
CA CYS A 61 -3.61 -13.38 1.61
C CYS A 61 -2.78 -12.09 1.77
N MET A 62 -3.39 -10.97 1.44
CA MET A 62 -2.78 -9.64 1.49
C MET A 62 -3.68 -8.67 2.26
N VAL A 63 -3.12 -7.57 2.75
CA VAL A 63 -3.84 -6.49 3.41
C VAL A 63 -3.78 -5.24 2.53
N ILE A 64 -4.94 -4.61 2.34
CA ILE A 64 -5.05 -3.26 1.79
C ILE A 64 -5.49 -2.33 2.91
N ASP A 65 -4.76 -1.24 3.11
CA ASP A 65 -5.15 -0.22 4.08
C ASP A 65 -5.01 1.20 3.52
N SER A 66 -5.87 2.10 3.99
CA SER A 66 -5.94 3.51 3.63
C SER A 66 -6.73 4.27 4.69
N LYS A 67 -6.55 5.59 4.72
CA LYS A 67 -7.36 6.51 5.53
C LYS A 67 -8.83 6.55 5.09
N SER A 68 -9.14 6.19 3.84
CA SER A 68 -10.52 6.15 3.30
C SER A 68 -11.01 4.72 3.13
N MET A 69 -12.21 4.43 3.65
CA MET A 69 -12.85 3.13 3.48
C MET A 69 -13.29 2.92 2.02
N GLU A 70 -13.67 3.99 1.34
CA GLU A 70 -14.07 3.99 -0.07
C GLU A 70 -12.90 3.56 -0.96
N VAL A 71 -11.71 4.11 -0.71
CA VAL A 71 -10.47 3.70 -1.38
C VAL A 71 -10.18 2.22 -1.12
N LYS A 72 -10.32 1.77 0.12
CA LYS A 72 -10.10 0.36 0.47
C LYS A 72 -11.04 -0.57 -0.32
N LYS A 73 -12.35 -0.28 -0.33
CA LYS A 73 -13.35 -1.06 -1.07
C LYS A 73 -13.05 -1.09 -2.56
N TYR A 74 -12.82 0.09 -3.14
CA TYR A 74 -12.48 0.22 -4.56
C TYR A 74 -11.28 -0.66 -4.96
N LEU A 75 -10.21 -0.63 -4.17
CA LEU A 75 -9.00 -1.40 -4.47
C LEU A 75 -9.18 -2.90 -4.25
N VAL A 76 -9.91 -3.31 -3.21
CA VAL A 76 -10.22 -4.73 -2.97
C VAL A 76 -11.08 -5.29 -4.09
N ASP A 77 -12.09 -4.56 -4.53
CA ASP A 77 -12.95 -4.98 -5.65
C ASP A 77 -12.15 -5.04 -6.97
N ALA A 78 -11.21 -4.12 -7.18
CA ALA A 78 -10.39 -4.06 -8.39
C ALA A 78 -9.27 -5.13 -8.46
N PHE A 79 -8.68 -5.52 -7.32
CA PHE A 79 -7.49 -6.40 -7.30
C PHE A 79 -7.75 -7.81 -6.79
N SER A 80 -8.88 -8.07 -6.11
CA SER A 80 -9.17 -9.43 -5.63
C SER A 80 -9.30 -10.40 -6.78
N SER A 81 -8.71 -11.58 -6.62
CA SER A 81 -8.76 -12.66 -7.60
C SER A 81 -8.68 -14.02 -6.91
N GLY A 82 -8.76 -15.12 -7.66
CA GLY A 82 -8.50 -16.46 -7.11
C GLY A 82 -7.08 -16.65 -6.58
N LEU A 83 -6.14 -15.77 -6.93
CA LEU A 83 -4.74 -15.85 -6.54
C LEU A 83 -4.40 -14.96 -5.34
N ILE A 84 -5.08 -13.82 -5.19
CA ILE A 84 -4.83 -12.87 -4.10
C ILE A 84 -6.14 -12.51 -3.44
N ARG A 85 -6.27 -12.89 -2.17
CA ARG A 85 -7.39 -12.48 -1.31
C ARG A 85 -6.96 -11.30 -0.46
N PHE A 86 -7.70 -10.20 -0.55
CA PHE A 86 -7.43 -9.03 0.29
C PHE A 86 -8.28 -9.00 1.56
N TYR A 87 -7.65 -8.49 2.61
CA TYR A 87 -8.27 -8.13 3.88
C TYR A 87 -8.14 -6.63 4.10
N TYR A 88 -9.17 -6.03 4.69
CA TYR A 88 -9.12 -4.62 5.06
C TYR A 88 -8.25 -4.42 6.29
N GLY A 89 -7.28 -3.52 6.20
CA GLY A 89 -6.60 -2.99 7.36
C GLY A 89 -7.50 -2.04 8.16
N SER A 90 -7.32 -2.04 9.48
CA SER A 90 -7.98 -1.13 10.42
C SER A 90 -7.02 -0.22 11.17
N ASP A 91 -5.71 -0.46 11.06
CA ASP A 91 -4.64 0.32 11.67
C ASP A 91 -3.52 0.55 10.65
N LEU A 92 -3.64 1.64 9.90
CA LEU A 92 -2.70 1.98 8.84
C LEU A 92 -1.27 2.17 9.38
N LEU A 93 -1.13 2.74 10.58
CA LEU A 93 0.16 2.96 11.20
C LEU A 93 0.80 1.63 11.58
N GLY A 94 0.07 0.77 12.30
CA GLY A 94 0.55 -0.56 12.67
C GLY A 94 0.89 -1.42 11.47
N ASN A 95 0.08 -1.37 10.41
CA ASN A 95 0.32 -2.11 9.17
C ASN A 95 1.61 -1.68 8.47
N GLU A 96 1.87 -0.37 8.33
CA GLU A 96 3.11 0.11 7.72
C GLU A 96 4.35 -0.20 8.58
N VAL A 97 4.26 0.03 9.89
CA VAL A 97 5.38 -0.21 10.81
C VAL A 97 5.70 -1.70 10.90
N GLY A 98 4.68 -2.55 11.05
CA GLY A 98 4.84 -4.01 11.09
C GLY A 98 5.38 -4.57 9.78
N ALA A 99 4.94 -4.04 8.64
CA ALA A 99 5.48 -4.43 7.35
C ALA A 99 6.95 -4.01 7.17
N ALA A 100 7.33 -2.84 7.69
CA ALA A 100 8.70 -2.34 7.66
C ALA A 100 9.64 -3.14 8.58
N SER A 101 9.19 -3.50 9.79
CA SER A 101 10.00 -4.20 10.79
C SER A 101 10.22 -5.68 10.48
N LYS A 102 9.37 -6.31 9.67
CA LYS A 102 9.47 -7.75 9.32
C LYS A 102 10.81 -8.17 8.68
N ASN A 103 11.61 -7.23 8.18
CA ASN A 103 12.89 -7.51 7.51
C ASN A 103 14.13 -7.15 8.35
N VAL A 104 13.95 -6.82 9.63
CA VAL A 104 15.01 -6.54 10.60
C VAL A 104 14.91 -7.52 11.77
#